data_AF-A0A7J3SC50-F1
#
_entry.id   AF-A0A7J3SC50-F1
#
_cell.length_a   1.000
_cell.length_b   1.000
_cell.length_c   1.000
_cell.angle_alpha   90.00
_cell.angle_beta   90.00
_cell.angle_gamma   90.00
#
_symmetry.space_group_name_H-M   'P 1'
#
loop_
_entity.id
_entity.type
_entity.pdbx_description
1 polymer ?
#
loop_
_entity_poly.entity_id
_entity_poly.type
_entity_poly.pdbx_seq_one_letter_code
_entity_poly.pdbx_strand_id
1 'polypeptide(L)'
;MFSKYAALVKNLRGVVLLDPEEEGALESVKWLSKRFKYRNLGLTPSIYEKYNDKLREFMGKPFRELTYPIEAIKILVERLVMKGLCREIAELLTFSSTYISPAIIIGEKYRSEVESSAVETVKISRELSLAEWKL
;
A
#
# COMPACT_ATOMS: atom_id res chain seq x y z
N MET A 1 -0.90 20.24 1.05
CA MET A 1 -0.62 18.80 1.22
C MET A 1 -1.10 18.26 2.57
N PHE A 2 -0.83 18.95 3.69
CA PHE A 2 -1.31 18.53 5.02
C PHE A 2 -2.84 18.34 5.13
N SER A 3 -3.65 19.19 4.47
CA SER A 3 -5.11 19.03 4.44
C SER A 3 -5.57 17.71 3.81
N LYS A 4 -4.91 17.24 2.76
CA LYS A 4 -5.17 15.91 2.16
C LYS A 4 -4.82 14.80 3.15
N TYR A 5 -3.69 14.90 3.84
CA TYR A 5 -3.31 13.96 4.89
C TYR A 5 -4.35 13.89 6.01
N ALA A 6 -4.74 15.02 6.57
CA ALA A 6 -5.72 15.09 7.66
C ALA A 6 -7.11 14.53 7.27
N ALA A 7 -7.52 14.70 6.00
CA ALA A 7 -8.75 14.12 5.48
C ALA A 7 -8.68 12.58 5.31
N LEU A 8 -7.50 12.06 4.98
CA LEU A 8 -7.30 10.63 4.71
C LEU A 8 -7.05 9.81 5.98
N VAL A 9 -6.31 10.34 6.96
CA VAL A 9 -5.82 9.57 8.12
C VAL A 9 -6.94 8.85 8.90
N LYS A 10 -8.12 9.46 9.03
CA LYS A 10 -9.24 8.85 9.76
C LYS A 10 -9.93 7.69 9.02
N ASN A 11 -9.75 7.63 7.69
CA ASN A 11 -10.49 6.72 6.82
C ASN A 11 -9.60 5.75 6.04
N LEU A 12 -8.28 5.90 6.10
CA LEU A 12 -7.32 5.00 5.46
C LEU A 12 -7.24 3.68 6.26
N ARG A 13 -7.36 2.56 5.56
CA ARG A 13 -7.32 1.20 6.16
C ARG A 13 -6.13 0.38 5.73
N GLY A 14 -5.32 0.92 4.83
CA GLY A 14 -4.05 0.35 4.48
C GLY A 14 -3.42 1.10 3.33
N VAL A 15 -2.11 0.94 3.21
CA VAL A 15 -1.32 1.36 2.05
C VAL A 15 -1.02 0.10 1.25
N VAL A 16 -1.35 0.12 -0.03
CA VAL A 16 -1.33 -1.05 -0.90
C VAL A 16 -0.15 -0.94 -1.84
N LEU A 17 0.64 -2.02 -1.91
CA LEU A 17 1.69 -2.25 -2.87
C LEU A 17 1.34 -3.46 -3.73
N LEU A 18 1.41 -3.31 -5.05
CA LEU A 18 1.12 -4.37 -6.00
C LEU A 18 1.85 -4.16 -7.32
N ASP A 19 1.93 -5.21 -8.11
CA ASP A 19 2.16 -5.13 -9.55
C ASP A 19 0.93 -5.63 -10.31
N PRO A 20 0.17 -4.75 -11.00
CA PRO A 20 -1.01 -5.16 -11.76
C PRO A 20 -0.69 -6.03 -12.99
N GLU A 21 0.58 -6.21 -13.35
CA GLU A 21 1.02 -7.15 -14.38
C GLU A 21 1.14 -8.59 -13.87
N GLU A 22 1.16 -8.77 -12.55
CA GLU A 22 1.24 -10.10 -11.95
C GLU A 22 -0.11 -10.82 -12.04
N GLU A 23 -0.06 -12.14 -12.29
CA GLU A 23 -1.26 -12.98 -12.39
C GLU A 23 -2.08 -12.91 -11.09
N GLY A 24 -3.38 -12.62 -11.19
CA GLY A 24 -4.27 -12.51 -10.04
C GLY A 24 -4.21 -11.19 -9.27
N ALA A 25 -3.31 -10.26 -9.64
CA ALA A 25 -3.18 -8.99 -8.93
C ALA A 25 -4.43 -8.11 -9.09
N LEU A 26 -4.98 -7.99 -10.30
CA LEU A 26 -6.17 -7.18 -10.55
C LEU A 26 -7.44 -7.79 -9.94
N GLU A 27 -7.55 -9.11 -9.89
CA GLU A 27 -8.60 -9.83 -9.17
C GLU A 27 -8.55 -9.53 -7.68
N SER A 28 -7.34 -9.50 -7.11
CA SER A 28 -7.10 -9.13 -5.71
C SER A 28 -7.46 -7.66 -5.44
N VAL A 29 -7.17 -6.74 -6.37
CA VAL A 29 -7.61 -5.33 -6.30
C VAL A 29 -9.13 -5.21 -6.34
N LYS A 30 -9.80 -5.97 -7.22
CA LYS A 30 -11.28 -6.03 -7.27
C LYS A 30 -11.86 -6.56 -5.96
N TRP A 31 -11.25 -7.57 -5.37
CA TRP A 31 -11.64 -8.11 -4.07
C TRP A 31 -11.46 -7.09 -2.94
N LEU A 32 -10.31 -6.42 -2.87
CA LEU A 32 -10.05 -5.35 -1.91
C LEU A 32 -11.04 -4.20 -2.06
N SER A 33 -11.37 -3.83 -3.31
CA SER A 33 -12.36 -2.80 -3.62
C SER A 33 -13.72 -3.10 -3.00
N LYS A 34 -14.17 -4.35 -3.09
CA LYS A 34 -15.42 -4.81 -2.48
C LYS A 34 -15.34 -4.83 -0.95
N ARG A 35 -14.23 -5.31 -0.38
CA ARG A 35 -14.05 -5.43 1.09
C ARG A 35 -13.93 -4.08 1.79
N PHE A 36 -13.28 -3.11 1.16
CA PHE A 36 -13.05 -1.77 1.71
C PHE A 36 -13.97 -0.70 1.10
N LYS A 37 -15.12 -1.08 0.53
CA LYS A 37 -16.08 -0.20 -0.17
C LYS A 37 -16.36 1.16 0.51
N TYR A 38 -16.36 1.21 1.84
CA TYR A 38 -16.69 2.40 2.65
C TYR A 38 -15.47 3.07 3.30
N ARG A 39 -14.27 2.61 2.99
CA ARG A 39 -13.00 3.06 3.56
C ARG A 39 -12.01 3.36 2.44
N ASN A 40 -10.94 4.07 2.76
CA ASN A 40 -9.91 4.38 1.78
C ASN A 40 -8.77 3.35 1.87
N LEU A 41 -8.21 2.99 0.72
CA LEU A 41 -6.92 2.33 0.58
C LEU A 41 -5.98 3.29 -0.13
N GLY A 42 -4.73 3.34 0.29
CA GLY A 42 -3.74 4.26 -0.24
C GLY A 42 -2.87 3.60 -1.29
N LEU A 43 -2.64 4.26 -2.41
CA LEU A 43 -1.58 3.94 -3.35
C LEU A 43 -0.48 4.99 -3.21
N THR A 44 0.77 4.54 -3.08
CA THR A 44 1.90 5.46 -2.95
C THR A 44 2.18 6.16 -4.28
N PRO A 45 2.85 7.33 -4.28
CA PRO A 45 3.17 8.07 -5.50
C PRO A 45 3.83 7.20 -6.57
N SER A 46 4.83 6.39 -6.22
CA SER A 46 5.56 5.57 -7.19
C SER A 46 4.66 4.52 -7.88
N ILE A 47 3.75 3.91 -7.13
CA ILE A 47 2.79 2.93 -7.67
C ILE A 47 1.74 3.60 -8.53
N TYR A 48 1.23 4.74 -8.08
CA TYR A 48 0.25 5.49 -8.84
C TYR A 48 0.83 5.99 -10.17
N GLU A 49 2.03 6.59 -10.15
CA GLU A 49 2.72 7.07 -11.35
C GLU A 49 3.03 5.93 -12.34
N LYS A 50 3.51 4.80 -11.83
CA LYS A 50 3.92 3.65 -12.66
C LYS A 50 2.76 2.91 -13.30
N TYR A 51 1.61 2.83 -12.61
CA TYR A 51 0.49 1.99 -13.02
C TYR A 51 -0.84 2.74 -13.17
N ASN A 52 -0.80 4.06 -13.32
CA ASN A 52 -2.01 4.91 -13.43
C ASN A 52 -3.00 4.35 -14.45
N ASP A 53 -2.55 4.01 -15.66
CA ASP A 53 -3.42 3.55 -16.74
C ASP A 53 -4.16 2.25 -16.40
N LYS A 54 -3.54 1.37 -15.61
CA LYS A 54 -4.11 0.08 -15.19
C LYS A 54 -4.97 0.18 -13.94
N LEU A 55 -4.67 1.13 -13.06
CA LEU A 55 -5.35 1.30 -11.78
C LEU A 55 -6.47 2.36 -11.83
N ARG A 56 -6.56 3.12 -12.92
CA ARG A 56 -7.50 4.24 -13.08
C ARG A 56 -8.95 3.88 -12.78
N GLU A 57 -9.40 2.70 -13.18
CA GLU A 57 -10.77 2.24 -12.94
C GLU A 57 -11.09 2.01 -11.44
N PHE A 58 -10.07 1.80 -10.62
CA PHE A 58 -10.20 1.57 -9.17
C PHE A 58 -10.05 2.84 -8.34
N MET A 59 -9.64 3.95 -8.97
CA MET A 59 -9.41 5.23 -8.30
C MET A 59 -10.71 5.87 -7.82
N GLY A 60 -10.62 6.61 -6.71
CA GLY A 60 -11.74 7.34 -6.11
C GLY A 60 -12.29 6.63 -4.88
N LYS A 61 -12.86 5.43 -5.02
CA LYS A 61 -13.23 4.58 -3.86
C LYS A 61 -13.02 3.09 -4.20
N PRO A 62 -12.29 2.33 -3.36
CA PRO A 62 -11.64 2.78 -2.13
C PRO A 62 -10.27 3.43 -2.36
N PHE A 63 -9.68 3.32 -3.55
CA PHE A 63 -8.29 3.72 -3.75
C PHE A 63 -8.11 5.23 -3.85
N ARG A 64 -7.12 5.73 -3.13
CA ARG A 64 -6.70 7.14 -3.09
C ARG A 64 -5.20 7.21 -3.32
N GLU A 65 -4.80 8.10 -4.21
CA GLU A 65 -3.40 8.48 -4.34
C GLU A 65 -2.96 9.17 -3.04
N LEU A 66 -1.86 8.67 -2.46
CA LEU A 66 -1.19 9.30 -1.35
C LEU A 66 -0.17 10.31 -1.88
N THR A 67 0.09 11.34 -1.09
CA THR A 67 1.06 12.39 -1.43
C THR A 67 1.92 12.66 -0.21
N TYR A 68 3.18 13.01 -0.43
CA TYR A 68 4.08 13.41 0.65
C TYR A 68 3.48 14.56 1.47
N PRO A 69 3.08 14.34 2.74
CA PRO A 69 2.34 15.36 3.49
C PRO A 69 3.22 16.54 3.88
N ILE A 70 4.52 16.26 4.09
CA ILE A 70 5.60 17.19 4.46
C ILE A 70 6.92 16.68 3.87
N GLU A 71 7.90 17.58 3.69
CA GLU A 71 9.20 17.26 3.09
C GLU A 71 9.99 16.21 3.88
N ALA A 72 9.86 16.18 5.21
CA ALA A 72 10.53 15.19 6.06
C ALA A 72 10.19 13.74 5.68
N ILE A 73 8.96 13.48 5.23
CA ILE A 73 8.53 12.14 4.78
C ILE A 73 9.21 11.78 3.46
N LYS A 74 9.36 12.74 2.55
CA LYS A 74 10.09 12.54 1.30
C LYS A 74 11.57 12.21 1.57
N ILE A 75 12.21 13.00 2.43
CA ILE A 75 13.60 12.76 2.85
C ILE A 75 13.77 11.37 3.47
N LEU A 76 12.80 10.90 4.27
CA LEU A 76 12.84 9.57 4.85
C LEU A 76 12.80 8.47 3.77
N VAL A 77 11.91 8.58 2.78
CA VAL A 77 11.88 7.64 1.64
C VAL A 77 13.22 7.63 0.91
N GLU A 78 13.78 8.79 0.57
CA GLU A 78 15.08 8.85 -0.11
C GLU A 78 16.21 8.20 0.70
N ARG A 79 16.21 8.38 2.03
CA ARG A 79 17.18 7.72 2.91
C ARG A 79 17.04 6.20 2.93
N LEU A 80 15.82 5.68 2.92
CA LEU A 80 15.59 4.23 2.84
C LEU A 80 16.03 3.67 1.49
N VAL A 81 15.77 4.39 0.40
CA VAL A 81 16.25 4.02 -0.94
C VAL A 81 17.77 4.00 -1.00
N MET A 82 18.45 5.01 -0.44
CA MET A 82 19.91 5.03 -0.32
C MET A 82 20.48 3.88 0.52
N LYS A 83 19.67 3.28 1.41
CA LYS A 83 20.03 2.10 2.21
C LYS A 83 19.77 0.77 1.50
N GLY A 84 19.28 0.82 0.26
CA GLY A 84 19.14 -0.35 -0.61
C GLY A 84 17.71 -0.87 -0.76
N LEU A 85 16.70 -0.25 -0.15
CA LEU A 85 15.30 -0.61 -0.43
C LEU A 85 14.87 -0.07 -1.80
N CYS A 86 14.05 -0.83 -2.53
CA CYS A 86 13.40 -0.26 -3.70
C CYS A 86 12.42 0.86 -3.28
N ARG A 87 12.18 1.82 -4.19
CA ARG A 87 11.34 3.00 -3.91
C ARG A 87 9.93 2.60 -3.48
N GLU A 88 9.35 1.61 -4.15
CA GLU A 88 8.00 1.12 -3.86
C GLU A 88 7.85 0.59 -2.42
N ILE A 89 8.83 -0.17 -1.92
CA ILE A 89 8.80 -0.67 -0.54
C ILE A 89 9.15 0.44 0.46
N ALA A 90 10.12 1.31 0.15
CA ALA A 90 10.45 2.46 0.98
C ALA A 90 9.23 3.39 1.19
N GLU A 91 8.48 3.66 0.12
CA GLU A 91 7.22 4.38 0.20
C GLU A 91 6.18 3.60 1.01
N LEU A 92 5.96 2.31 0.73
CA LEU A 92 4.99 1.48 1.47
C LEU A 92 5.21 1.56 2.98
N LEU A 93 6.44 1.33 3.45
CA LEU A 93 6.80 1.34 4.88
C LEU A 93 6.65 2.73 5.49
N THR A 94 7.08 3.76 4.76
CA THR A 94 7.01 5.14 5.24
C THR A 94 5.57 5.63 5.34
N PHE A 95 4.76 5.41 4.31
CA PHE A 95 3.37 5.85 4.27
C PHE A 95 2.49 5.05 5.24
N SER A 96 2.66 3.73 5.33
CA SER A 96 1.93 2.91 6.31
C SER A 96 2.19 3.39 7.74
N SER A 97 3.45 3.65 8.08
CA SER A 97 3.85 4.23 9.37
C SER A 97 3.27 5.63 9.59
N THR A 98 3.39 6.52 8.59
CA THR A 98 2.91 7.91 8.67
C THR A 98 1.41 8.00 8.88
N TYR A 99 0.64 7.13 8.22
CA TYR A 99 -0.82 7.11 8.31
C TYR A 99 -1.35 6.18 9.42
N ILE A 100 -0.46 5.51 10.17
CA ILE A 100 -0.83 4.53 11.20
C ILE A 100 -1.81 3.50 10.62
N SER A 101 -1.46 2.95 9.45
CA SER A 101 -2.31 2.00 8.74
C SER A 101 -1.50 0.80 8.25
N PRO A 102 -2.12 -0.38 8.11
CA PRO A 102 -1.44 -1.58 7.63
C PRO A 102 -0.77 -1.38 6.27
N ALA A 103 0.43 -1.94 6.10
CA ALA A 103 0.99 -2.19 4.77
C ALA A 103 0.35 -3.47 4.21
N ILE A 104 -0.17 -3.40 2.98
CA ILE A 104 -0.83 -4.51 2.29
C ILE A 104 -0.05 -4.77 1.01
N ILE A 105 0.46 -5.98 0.84
CA ILE A 105 1.19 -6.39 -0.35
C ILE A 105 0.35 -7.41 -1.10
N ILE A 106 0.21 -7.23 -2.41
CA ILE A 106 -0.49 -8.14 -3.31
C ILE A 106 0.53 -8.71 -4.28
N GLY A 107 0.50 -10.04 -4.44
CA GLY A 107 1.44 -10.76 -5.29
C GLY A 107 2.78 -11.05 -4.60
N GLU A 108 3.66 -11.68 -5.34
CA GLU A 108 4.96 -12.18 -4.90
C GLU A 108 6.10 -11.22 -5.24
N LYS A 109 5.92 -10.31 -6.21
CA LYS A 109 6.99 -9.42 -6.70
C LYS A 109 7.77 -8.72 -5.59
N TYR A 110 7.06 -8.17 -4.60
CA TYR A 110 7.66 -7.41 -3.50
C TYR A 110 7.79 -8.24 -2.21
N ARG A 111 7.20 -9.44 -2.16
CA ARG A 111 7.11 -10.24 -0.93
C ARG A 111 8.48 -10.62 -0.40
N SER A 112 9.38 -11.09 -1.27
CA SER A 112 10.71 -11.58 -0.86
C SER A 112 11.57 -10.47 -0.23
N GLU A 113 11.53 -9.26 -0.78
CA GLU A 113 12.30 -8.12 -0.24
C GLU A 113 11.71 -7.61 1.09
N VAL A 114 10.39 -7.64 1.25
CA VAL A 114 9.76 -7.30 2.52
C VAL A 114 10.01 -8.37 3.59
N GLU A 115 9.89 -9.66 3.24
CA GLU A 115 10.19 -10.76 4.15
C GLU A 115 11.66 -10.76 4.58
N SER A 116 12.61 -10.45 3.70
CA SER A 116 14.04 -10.37 4.06
C SER A 116 14.37 -9.21 5.01
N SER A 117 13.52 -8.19 5.05
CA SER A 117 13.63 -7.04 5.95
C SER A 117 12.86 -7.23 7.26
N ALA A 118 12.10 -8.33 7.40
CA ALA A 118 11.30 -8.59 8.59
C ALA A 118 12.16 -9.13 9.74
N VAL A 119 11.91 -8.65 10.96
CA VAL A 119 12.51 -9.21 12.18
C VAL A 119 11.94 -10.59 12.48
N GLU A 120 10.63 -10.75 12.28
CA GLU A 120 9.91 -12.00 12.48
C GLU A 120 8.75 -12.08 11.49
N THR A 121 8.39 -13.30 11.08
CA THR A 121 7.28 -13.54 10.14
C THR A 121 6.33 -14.57 10.72
N VAL A 122 5.06 -14.20 10.85
CA VAL A 122 3.99 -15.11 11.27
C VAL A 122 3.18 -15.49 10.03
N LYS A 123 3.16 -16.79 9.71
CA LYS A 123 2.43 -17.34 8.56
C LYS A 123 1.17 -18.04 9.03
N ILE A 124 0.16 -18.03 8.16
CA ILE A 124 -1.11 -18.75 8.35
C ILE A 124 -1.09 -20.05 7.55
N SER A 125 -1.73 -21.10 8.06
CA SER A 125 -1.74 -22.45 7.45
C SER A 125 -2.93 -22.71 6.55
N ARG A 126 -3.78 -21.71 6.32
CA ARG A 126 -5.00 -21.80 5.50
C ARG A 126 -5.33 -20.44 4.90
N GLU A 127 -6.17 -20.45 3.87
CA GLU A 127 -6.77 -19.23 3.37
C GLU A 127 -7.68 -18.58 4.42
N LEU A 128 -7.62 -17.26 4.51
CA LEU A 128 -8.51 -16.47 5.36
C LEU A 128 -9.78 -16.15 4.60
N SER A 129 -10.92 -16.38 5.25
CA SER A 129 -12.19 -15.83 4.79
C SER A 129 -12.21 -14.31 4.97
N LEU A 130 -13.12 -13.65 4.26
CA LEU A 130 -13.34 -12.20 4.33
C LEU A 130 -13.55 -11.66 5.76
N ALA A 131 -14.15 -12.47 6.65
CA ALA A 131 -14.43 -12.11 8.04
C ALA A 131 -13.20 -12.24 8.96
N GLU A 132 -12.20 -13.00 8.56
CA GLU A 132 -11.01 -13.30 9.37
C GLU A 132 -9.87 -12.31 9.16
N TRP A 133 -9.90 -11.56 8.05
CA TRP A 133 -9.09 -10.38 7.85
C TRP A 133 -9.54 -9.25 8.81
N LYS A 134 -8.96 -9.25 10.02
CA LYS A 134 -9.10 -8.17 11.01
C LYS A 134 -8.07 -7.06 10.73
N LEU A 135 -8.35 -6.24 9.70
CA LEU A 135 -7.62 -5.00 9.36
C LEU A 135 -8.42 -3.76 9.79
#